data_AF-A0A3N8B0D7-F1
#
_entry.id   AF-A0A3N8B0D7-F1
#
_cell.length_a   1.000
_cell.length_b   1.000
_cell.length_c   1.000
_cell.angle_alpha   90.00
_cell.angle_beta   90.00
_cell.angle_gamma   90.00
#
_symmetry.space_group_name_H-M   'P 1'
#
loop_
_entity.id
_entity.type
_entity.pdbx_description
1 polymer ?
#
loop_
_entity_poly.entity_id
_entity_poly.type
_entity_poly.pdbx_seq_one_letter_code
_entity_poly.pdbx_strand_id
1 'polypeptide(L)'
;MSHDLIDAPCPVCAHTVAAPFFPAGERTLATLAWPASAEAARELPRHALDFVQCPRCSHVWNHRFSYDAIPYQRNPNRMFNSGGIWKGHLAATRDLLLGALPAEPTVVEIGCGEGHFVRGLAQASRGGRFAGFDPNASAGTGNGIEFHARLFAPLADMPAFRPDAIVIRHVLEHLTEPAKLVEQLAWGAARQPNACWLFAEVPCIDRVFETDRLADFFYEHVSQFTTESFRTLMARAGEIVTLAHGYDGEVVHALVRLGVPEHARTRADASLQFAARSVGNRAAIAGQLAKLAESGQRVAIWGGTGKAAAFIHHFDADAARFPLVVDSDPDKVGTYVPGTGQKIEFRDALKAAPADVVIIPTQWRARDIVAEMSREGIAAAAVMIEHDGRLIDFGREPHPY
;
A
#
# COMPACT_ATOMS: atom_id res chain seq x y z
N MET A 1 33.28 14.49 2.59
CA MET A 1 32.07 13.65 2.54
C MET A 1 31.80 13.33 1.09
N SER A 2 31.40 12.11 0.73
CA SER A 2 30.95 11.85 -0.65
C SER A 2 29.72 12.73 -0.89
N HIS A 3 29.75 13.50 -1.99
CA HIS A 3 28.64 14.31 -2.46
C HIS A 3 27.69 13.49 -3.35
N ASP A 4 27.88 12.18 -3.38
CA ASP A 4 27.13 11.31 -4.26
C ASP A 4 25.75 11.06 -3.65
N LEU A 5 24.75 11.26 -4.49
CA LEU A 5 23.40 10.84 -4.19
C LEU A 5 23.36 9.31 -4.06
N ILE A 6 22.51 8.79 -3.17
CA ILE A 6 22.38 7.36 -2.92
C ILE A 6 21.02 6.82 -3.34
N ASP A 7 20.95 5.52 -3.62
CA ASP A 7 19.69 4.78 -3.77
C ASP A 7 19.07 4.56 -2.38
N ALA A 8 18.05 5.36 -2.08
CA ALA A 8 17.29 5.31 -0.84
C ALA A 8 15.89 5.86 -1.09
N PRO A 9 14.86 5.00 -1.21
CA PRO A 9 13.49 5.43 -1.42
C PRO A 9 12.96 6.27 -0.26
N CYS A 10 12.49 7.48 -0.57
CA CYS A 10 11.89 8.38 0.40
C CYS A 10 10.57 7.80 0.95
N PRO A 11 10.40 7.69 2.27
CA PRO A 11 9.22 7.10 2.89
C PRO A 11 7.94 7.96 2.76
N VAL A 12 8.06 9.20 2.28
CA VAL A 12 6.94 10.13 2.08
C VAL A 12 6.49 10.15 0.62
N CYS A 13 7.40 10.38 -0.33
CA CYS A 13 7.04 10.62 -1.74
C CYS A 13 7.50 9.51 -2.72
N ALA A 14 8.14 8.45 -2.20
CA ALA A 14 8.69 7.33 -2.97
C ALA A 14 9.74 7.71 -4.04
N HIS A 15 10.31 8.93 -3.98
CA HIS A 15 11.47 9.27 -4.81
C HIS A 15 12.66 8.40 -4.40
N THR A 16 13.34 7.81 -5.38
CA THR A 16 14.32 6.73 -5.14
C THR A 16 15.74 7.22 -4.83
N VAL A 17 15.97 8.53 -4.86
CA VAL A 17 17.28 9.13 -4.68
C VAL A 17 17.28 10.01 -3.44
N ALA A 18 18.37 9.96 -2.65
CA ALA A 18 18.54 10.78 -1.46
C ALA A 18 19.93 11.42 -1.38
N ALA A 19 20.02 12.57 -0.73
CA ALA A 19 21.27 13.28 -0.46
C ALA A 19 21.71 13.02 0.99
N PRO A 20 22.84 12.32 1.22
CA PRO A 20 23.41 12.18 2.56
C PRO A 20 23.90 13.52 3.11
N PHE A 21 23.60 13.82 4.38
CA PHE A 21 24.06 15.09 4.98
C PHE A 21 24.51 14.98 6.45
N PHE A 22 24.12 13.93 7.17
CA PHE A 22 24.49 13.78 8.59
C PHE A 22 24.89 12.34 8.93
N PRO A 23 26.14 11.93 8.59
CA PRO A 23 26.69 10.62 8.95
C PRO A 23 27.33 10.68 10.35
N ALA A 24 26.50 10.64 11.38
CA ALA A 24 26.95 10.83 12.76
C ALA A 24 27.58 9.55 13.38
N GLY A 25 27.62 8.43 12.64
CA GLY A 25 28.11 7.15 13.13
C GLY A 25 27.15 6.54 14.14
N GLU A 26 27.65 5.72 15.07
CA GLU A 26 26.77 4.98 15.98
C GLU A 26 26.50 5.72 17.31
N ARG A 27 25.24 5.82 17.72
CA ARG A 27 24.77 6.44 18.97
C ARG A 27 23.76 5.56 19.71
N THR A 28 23.66 5.74 21.02
CA THR A 28 22.63 5.08 21.84
C THR A 28 21.28 5.76 21.65
N LEU A 29 20.21 5.09 22.06
CA LEU A 29 18.87 5.71 22.16
C LEU A 29 18.93 6.93 23.11
N ALA A 30 18.29 8.03 22.71
CA ALA A 30 18.33 9.30 23.45
C ALA A 30 17.16 9.48 24.43
N THR A 31 16.02 8.85 24.17
CA THR A 31 14.73 9.16 24.79
C THR A 31 14.09 7.99 25.53
N LEU A 32 14.36 6.73 25.13
CA LEU A 32 13.60 5.57 25.61
C LEU A 32 14.31 4.63 26.60
N ALA A 33 15.65 4.68 26.69
CA ALA A 33 16.42 3.66 27.42
C ALA A 33 16.46 3.83 28.95
N TRP A 34 16.22 5.04 29.47
CA TRP A 34 16.17 5.43 30.90
C TRP A 34 17.03 4.54 31.84
N PRO A 35 18.36 4.52 31.69
CA PRO A 35 19.24 3.63 32.44
C PRO A 35 19.27 3.99 33.94
N ALA A 36 19.25 2.97 34.81
CA ALA A 36 19.21 3.14 36.28
C ALA A 36 20.60 3.34 36.92
N SER A 37 21.70 3.20 36.15
CA SER A 37 23.07 3.40 36.63
C SER A 37 23.97 3.95 35.52
N ALA A 38 25.09 4.56 35.90
CA ALA A 38 26.09 5.04 34.95
C ALA A 38 26.75 3.91 34.14
N GLU A 39 26.86 2.71 34.71
CA GLU A 39 27.35 1.53 34.02
C GLU A 39 26.35 1.08 32.95
N ALA A 40 25.09 0.87 33.33
CA ALA A 40 24.02 0.52 32.40
C ALA A 40 23.87 1.55 31.27
N ALA A 41 24.09 2.84 31.54
CA ALA A 41 24.06 3.90 30.52
C ALA A 41 25.20 3.76 29.48
N ARG A 42 26.40 3.35 29.89
CA ARG A 42 27.56 3.17 28.99
C ARG A 42 27.48 1.89 28.17
N GLU A 43 26.77 0.89 28.66
CA GLU A 43 26.58 -0.41 28.00
C GLU A 43 25.40 -0.44 27.02
N LEU A 44 24.66 0.67 26.88
CA LEU A 44 23.52 0.74 25.96
C LEU A 44 23.95 0.41 24.52
N PRO A 45 23.13 -0.36 23.78
CA PRO A 45 23.36 -0.62 22.37
C PRO A 45 23.50 0.67 21.57
N ARG A 46 24.38 0.64 20.58
CA ARG A 46 24.63 1.76 19.66
C ARG A 46 24.09 1.41 18.29
N HIS A 47 23.54 2.40 17.61
CA HIS A 47 22.86 2.26 16.33
C HIS A 47 23.31 3.34 15.36
N ALA A 48 23.37 2.98 14.07
CA ALA A 48 23.81 3.88 13.00
C ALA A 48 22.86 5.08 12.85
N LEU A 49 23.42 6.27 12.91
CA LEU A 49 22.74 7.55 12.77
C LEU A 49 23.20 8.22 11.46
N ASP A 50 22.61 7.79 10.35
CA ASP A 50 22.97 8.23 9.00
C ASP A 50 21.74 8.84 8.33
N PHE A 51 21.59 10.17 8.47
CA PHE A 51 20.45 10.89 7.90
C PHE A 51 20.72 11.35 6.46
N VAL A 52 19.67 11.22 5.66
CA VAL A 52 19.60 11.63 4.26
C VAL A 52 18.39 12.52 4.05
N GLN A 53 18.41 13.35 3.00
CA GLN A 53 17.31 14.22 2.60
C GLN A 53 16.81 13.87 1.20
N CYS A 54 15.49 13.91 1.01
CA CYS A 54 14.87 13.72 -0.29
C CYS A 54 14.99 15.02 -1.11
N PRO A 55 15.64 15.02 -2.28
CA PRO A 55 15.74 16.21 -3.14
C PRO A 55 14.39 16.61 -3.78
N ARG A 56 13.37 15.74 -3.73
CA ARG A 56 12.04 16.02 -4.31
C ARG A 56 11.08 16.67 -3.33
N CYS A 57 10.98 16.15 -2.10
CA CYS A 57 9.99 16.62 -1.11
C CYS A 57 10.61 17.15 0.18
N SER A 58 11.94 17.24 0.25
CA SER A 58 12.73 17.69 1.41
C SER A 58 12.63 16.85 2.69
N HIS A 59 11.95 15.68 2.65
CA HIS A 59 11.87 14.78 3.82
C HIS A 59 13.25 14.32 4.26
N VAL A 60 13.48 14.30 5.57
CA VAL A 60 14.72 13.81 6.16
C VAL A 60 14.44 12.51 6.91
N TRP A 61 15.29 11.50 6.73
CA TRP A 61 15.15 10.25 7.47
C TRP A 61 16.48 9.56 7.70
N ASN A 62 16.55 8.72 8.74
CA ASN A 62 17.67 7.82 8.97
C ASN A 62 17.51 6.59 8.07
N HIS A 63 18.30 6.48 7.01
CA HIS A 63 18.18 5.37 6.05
C HIS A 63 18.75 4.04 6.56
N ARG A 64 19.38 4.04 7.74
CA ARG A 64 19.92 2.87 8.44
C ARG A 64 19.10 2.49 9.68
N PHE A 65 17.92 3.07 9.84
CA PHE A 65 17.02 2.78 10.95
C PHE A 65 16.51 1.34 10.94
N SER A 66 16.39 0.74 12.12
CA SER A 66 15.77 -0.56 12.34
C SER A 66 14.77 -0.46 13.50
N TYR A 67 13.54 -0.89 13.26
CA TYR A 67 12.50 -0.85 14.29
C TYR A 67 12.78 -1.82 15.46
N ASP A 68 13.46 -2.93 15.20
CA ASP A 68 13.84 -3.94 16.20
C ASP A 68 14.79 -3.38 17.27
N ALA A 69 15.47 -2.26 16.97
CA ALA A 69 16.32 -1.57 17.92
C ALA A 69 15.56 -0.75 18.97
N ILE A 70 14.23 -0.54 18.80
CA ILE A 70 13.44 0.28 19.72
C ILE A 70 12.50 -0.56 20.59
N PRO A 71 12.59 -0.45 21.94
CA PRO A 71 11.75 -1.21 22.85
C PRO A 71 10.35 -0.60 23.04
N TYR A 72 9.66 -0.21 21.96
CA TYR A 72 8.32 0.43 22.04
C TYR A 72 7.27 -0.42 22.77
N GLN A 73 7.44 -1.74 22.81
CA GLN A 73 6.56 -2.67 23.53
C GLN A 73 6.73 -2.62 25.06
N ARG A 74 7.85 -2.07 25.55
CA ARG A 74 8.18 -2.06 26.99
C ARG A 74 8.21 -0.64 27.55
N ASN A 75 8.67 0.33 26.75
CA ASN A 75 8.80 1.73 27.16
C ASN A 75 8.14 2.64 26.10
N PRO A 76 6.92 3.15 26.35
CA PRO A 76 6.33 4.18 25.49
C PRO A 76 7.17 5.47 25.53
N ASN A 77 7.25 6.16 24.40
CA ASN A 77 7.76 7.53 24.39
C ASN A 77 6.75 8.41 25.15
N ARG A 78 7.20 9.08 26.23
CA ARG A 78 6.32 9.92 27.06
C ARG A 78 6.55 11.38 26.72
N MET A 79 5.52 12.03 26.19
CA MET A 79 5.55 13.47 25.94
C MET A 79 5.17 14.26 27.20
N PHE A 80 6.00 15.23 27.58
CA PHE A 80 5.72 16.10 28.73
C PHE A 80 4.71 17.19 28.35
N ASN A 81 3.45 17.00 28.72
CA ASN A 81 2.34 17.89 28.31
C ASN A 81 2.00 19.03 29.29
N SER A 82 2.81 19.26 30.32
CA SER A 82 2.44 20.16 31.43
C SER A 82 2.85 21.63 31.25
N GLY A 83 3.60 21.97 30.21
CA GLY A 83 4.04 23.34 29.93
C GLY A 83 2.88 24.31 29.62
N GLY A 84 2.94 25.55 30.11
CA GLY A 84 1.85 26.53 29.96
C GLY A 84 1.57 26.92 28.49
N ILE A 85 2.62 27.26 27.74
CA ILE A 85 2.52 27.60 26.30
C ILE A 85 2.02 26.40 25.50
N TRP A 86 2.50 25.20 25.83
CA TRP A 86 2.07 23.96 25.22
C TRP A 86 0.57 23.70 25.42
N LYS A 87 0.03 23.92 26.62
CA LYS A 87 -1.41 23.81 26.87
C LYS A 87 -2.24 24.78 26.02
N GLY A 88 -1.73 26.00 25.79
CA GLY A 88 -2.37 26.97 24.89
C GLY A 88 -2.43 26.47 23.44
N HIS A 89 -1.32 25.90 22.94
CA HIS A 89 -1.26 25.25 21.63
C HIS A 89 -2.24 24.07 21.51
N LEU A 90 -2.30 23.20 22.52
CA LEU A 90 -3.25 22.08 22.55
C LEU A 90 -4.72 22.56 22.51
N ALA A 91 -5.04 23.66 23.19
CA ALA A 91 -6.38 24.24 23.14
C ALA A 91 -6.73 24.78 21.75
N ALA A 92 -5.80 25.49 21.10
CA ALA A 92 -6.00 26.04 19.77
C ALA A 92 -6.21 24.93 18.71
N THR A 93 -5.39 23.87 18.74
CA THR A 93 -5.51 22.74 17.80
C THR A 93 -6.76 21.89 18.06
N ARG A 94 -7.14 21.72 19.32
CA ARG A 94 -8.42 21.12 19.70
C ARG A 94 -9.60 21.91 19.12
N ASP A 95 -9.61 23.23 19.29
CA ASP A 95 -10.71 24.09 18.85
C ASP A 95 -10.80 24.14 17.31
N LEU A 96 -9.65 24.14 16.62
CA LEU A 96 -9.57 23.99 15.17
C LEU A 96 -10.25 22.69 14.70
N LEU A 97 -9.93 21.56 15.33
CA LEU A 97 -10.51 20.27 14.98
C LEU A 97 -12.01 20.24 15.27
N LEU A 98 -12.43 20.57 16.50
CA LEU A 98 -13.84 20.54 16.89
C LEU A 98 -14.71 21.48 16.04
N GLY A 99 -14.16 22.60 15.56
CA GLY A 99 -14.86 23.52 14.66
C GLY A 99 -15.23 22.91 13.29
N ALA A 100 -14.58 21.83 12.88
CA ALA A 100 -14.86 21.12 11.63
C ALA A 100 -15.80 19.91 11.79
N LEU A 101 -16.16 19.56 13.03
CA LEU A 101 -16.88 18.34 13.38
C LEU A 101 -18.36 18.60 13.74
N PRO A 102 -19.23 17.56 13.63
CA PRO A 102 -20.59 17.65 14.16
C PRO A 102 -20.60 17.81 15.69
N ALA A 103 -21.77 18.14 16.25
CA ALA A 103 -21.93 18.42 17.69
C ALA A 103 -21.63 17.21 18.60
N GLU A 104 -21.86 15.99 18.11
CA GLU A 104 -21.57 14.73 18.80
C GLU A 104 -20.69 13.84 17.91
N PRO A 105 -19.39 14.15 17.79
CA PRO A 105 -18.53 13.47 16.83
C PRO A 105 -18.02 12.12 17.35
N THR A 106 -17.65 11.24 16.44
CA THR A 106 -16.77 10.11 16.72
C THR A 106 -15.33 10.48 16.38
N VAL A 107 -14.44 10.52 17.38
CA VAL A 107 -13.02 10.87 17.20
C VAL A 107 -12.13 9.72 17.64
N VAL A 108 -11.17 9.36 16.79
CA VAL A 108 -10.14 8.36 17.06
C VAL A 108 -8.77 9.03 17.13
N GLU A 109 -8.02 8.83 18.22
CA GLU A 109 -6.62 9.24 18.34
C GLU A 109 -5.68 8.04 18.19
N ILE A 110 -4.76 8.10 17.22
CA ILE A 110 -3.71 7.09 17.00
C ILE A 110 -2.44 7.56 17.71
N GLY A 111 -1.86 6.68 18.53
CA GLY A 111 -0.73 6.98 19.41
C GLY A 111 -1.14 7.88 20.57
N CYS A 112 -2.27 7.57 21.21
CA CYS A 112 -2.84 8.45 22.24
C CYS A 112 -1.98 8.56 23.52
N GLY A 113 -1.00 7.67 23.72
CA GLY A 113 -0.24 7.58 24.96
C GLY A 113 -1.18 7.47 26.18
N GLU A 114 -1.04 8.41 27.13
CA GLU A 114 -1.91 8.50 28.32
C GLU A 114 -3.31 9.14 28.05
N GLY A 115 -3.57 9.55 26.80
CA GLY A 115 -4.87 10.05 26.35
C GLY A 115 -5.16 11.52 26.69
N HIS A 116 -4.14 12.35 26.95
CA HIS A 116 -4.34 13.75 27.34
C HIS A 116 -5.16 14.54 26.31
N PHE A 117 -4.88 14.35 25.01
CA PHE A 117 -5.52 15.12 23.95
C PHE A 117 -6.95 14.63 23.67
N VAL A 118 -7.17 13.32 23.48
CA VAL A 118 -8.53 12.74 23.37
C VAL A 118 -9.42 13.06 24.58
N ARG A 119 -8.86 13.11 25.80
CA ARG A 119 -9.59 13.58 26.99
C ARG A 119 -9.96 15.06 26.90
N GLY A 120 -9.04 15.90 26.42
CA GLY A 120 -9.31 17.32 26.20
C GLY A 120 -10.38 17.58 25.15
N LEU A 121 -10.42 16.76 24.08
CA LEU A 121 -11.47 16.79 23.06
C LEU A 121 -12.83 16.39 23.67
N ALA A 122 -12.89 15.28 24.39
CA ALA A 122 -14.11 14.80 25.03
C ALA A 122 -14.70 15.81 26.03
N GLN A 123 -13.84 16.47 26.82
CA GLN A 123 -14.26 17.48 27.80
C GLN A 123 -14.78 18.78 27.15
N ALA A 124 -14.23 19.16 25.99
CA ALA A 124 -14.65 20.36 25.28
C ALA A 124 -15.89 20.12 24.38
N SER A 125 -16.20 18.86 24.08
CA SER A 125 -17.38 18.49 23.30
C SER A 125 -18.65 18.44 24.14
N ARG A 126 -19.81 18.65 23.51
CA ARG A 126 -21.13 18.54 24.15
C ARG A 126 -21.64 17.10 24.24
N GLY A 127 -20.99 16.19 23.53
CA GLY A 127 -21.29 14.76 23.45
C GLY A 127 -20.40 14.10 22.38
N GLY A 128 -20.65 12.83 22.07
CA GLY A 128 -19.88 12.08 21.07
C GLY A 128 -19.13 10.89 21.64
N ARG A 129 -18.37 10.23 20.76
CA ARG A 129 -17.61 9.01 21.04
C ARG A 129 -16.12 9.29 20.83
N PHE A 130 -15.29 8.94 21.81
CA PHE A 130 -13.87 9.24 21.77
C PHE A 130 -13.07 7.97 22.06
N ALA A 131 -12.13 7.63 21.18
CA ALA A 131 -11.33 6.42 21.30
C ALA A 131 -9.84 6.70 21.09
N GLY A 132 -8.98 6.17 21.95
CA GLY A 132 -7.53 6.23 21.83
C GLY A 132 -6.93 4.85 21.52
N PHE A 133 -6.00 4.79 20.56
CA PHE A 133 -5.25 3.58 20.20
C PHE A 133 -3.77 3.79 20.49
N ASP A 134 -3.22 2.98 21.37
CA ASP A 134 -1.78 2.95 21.66
C ASP A 134 -1.42 1.55 22.19
N PRO A 135 -0.33 0.90 21.75
CA PRO A 135 0.10 -0.38 22.31
C PRO A 135 0.28 -0.38 23.83
N ASN A 136 0.61 0.78 24.41
CA ASN A 136 0.81 0.98 25.84
C ASN A 136 -0.39 1.66 26.52
N ALA A 137 -1.53 1.81 25.83
CA ALA A 137 -2.74 2.33 26.45
C ALA A 137 -3.17 1.42 27.61
N SER A 138 -3.35 2.02 28.79
CA SER A 138 -3.94 1.31 29.94
C SER A 138 -5.46 1.43 29.89
N ALA A 139 -6.16 0.38 30.35
CA ALA A 139 -7.61 0.35 30.44
C ALA A 139 -8.10 1.29 31.56
N GLY A 140 -8.03 2.60 31.32
CA GLY A 140 -8.65 3.62 32.14
C GLY A 140 -9.99 4.02 31.53
N THR A 141 -11.03 3.21 31.70
CA THR A 141 -12.39 3.60 31.34
C THR A 141 -12.89 4.64 32.34
N GLY A 142 -12.80 5.91 31.94
CA GLY A 142 -13.38 7.04 32.67
C GLY A 142 -14.00 8.02 31.68
N ASN A 143 -15.19 8.53 32.03
CA ASN A 143 -15.88 9.63 31.34
C ASN A 143 -16.15 9.42 29.83
N GLY A 144 -16.59 8.24 29.40
CA GLY A 144 -17.05 8.02 28.01
C GLY A 144 -15.95 7.96 26.94
N ILE A 145 -14.70 7.67 27.34
CA ILE A 145 -13.55 7.51 26.43
C ILE A 145 -13.11 6.04 26.41
N GLU A 146 -12.94 5.49 25.22
CA GLU A 146 -12.46 4.14 24.95
C GLU A 146 -10.93 4.13 24.75
N PHE A 147 -10.24 3.13 25.32
CA PHE A 147 -8.81 2.94 25.10
C PHE A 147 -8.53 1.53 24.59
N HIS A 148 -7.76 1.43 23.51
CA HIS A 148 -7.40 0.18 22.86
C HIS A 148 -5.89 -0.03 22.92
N ALA A 149 -5.46 -1.05 23.68
CA ALA A 149 -4.06 -1.45 23.87
C ALA A 149 -3.48 -2.16 22.62
N ARG A 150 -3.60 -1.53 21.45
CA ARG A 150 -3.10 -2.04 20.16
C ARG A 150 -2.94 -0.91 19.15
N LEU A 151 -2.21 -1.18 18.08
CA LEU A 151 -2.18 -0.30 16.91
C LEU A 151 -3.57 -0.22 16.26
N PHE A 152 -3.91 0.96 15.76
CA PHE A 152 -5.05 1.16 14.87
C PHE A 152 -4.74 0.53 13.51
N ALA A 153 -5.68 -0.24 12.97
CA ALA A 153 -5.58 -0.90 11.68
C ALA A 153 -6.57 -0.24 10.71
N PRO A 154 -6.15 0.78 9.93
CA PRO A 154 -7.04 1.63 9.14
C PRO A 154 -8.12 0.90 8.34
N LEU A 155 -7.76 -0.14 7.60
CA LEU A 155 -8.68 -0.85 6.70
C LEU A 155 -9.73 -1.70 7.45
N ALA A 156 -9.46 -2.08 8.71
CA ALA A 156 -10.36 -2.88 9.53
C ALA A 156 -11.17 -2.03 10.52
N ASP A 157 -10.53 -1.01 11.11
CA ASP A 157 -11.13 -0.21 12.17
C ASP A 157 -11.96 0.97 11.65
N MET A 158 -11.63 1.53 10.46
CA MET A 158 -12.43 2.61 9.87
C MET A 158 -13.91 2.22 9.68
N PRO A 159 -14.25 1.03 9.14
CA PRO A 159 -15.64 0.58 9.07
C PRO A 159 -16.32 0.35 10.43
N ALA A 160 -15.54 -0.02 11.47
CA ALA A 160 -16.05 -0.37 12.80
C ALA A 160 -16.34 0.87 13.66
N PHE A 161 -15.47 1.88 13.60
CA PHE A 161 -15.62 3.11 14.38
C PHE A 161 -16.36 4.20 13.61
N ARG A 162 -16.23 4.24 12.29
CA ARG A 162 -16.78 5.29 11.41
C ARG A 162 -16.49 6.71 11.95
N PRO A 163 -15.21 7.05 12.20
CA PRO A 163 -14.87 8.31 12.81
C PRO A 163 -15.22 9.50 11.91
N ASP A 164 -15.74 10.58 12.51
CA ASP A 164 -15.79 11.89 11.88
C ASP A 164 -14.37 12.52 11.84
N ALA A 165 -13.49 12.12 12.76
CA ALA A 165 -12.12 12.59 12.80
C ALA A 165 -11.10 11.56 13.31
N ILE A 166 -9.90 11.63 12.76
CA ILE A 166 -8.71 10.94 13.21
C ILE A 166 -7.66 11.96 13.63
N VAL A 167 -7.05 11.71 14.77
CA VAL A 167 -5.95 12.51 15.31
C VAL A 167 -4.67 11.70 15.29
N ILE A 168 -3.59 12.27 14.76
CA ILE A 168 -2.25 11.72 14.82
C ILE A 168 -1.30 12.82 15.27
N ARG A 169 -0.83 12.77 16.51
CA ARG A 169 0.10 13.76 17.04
C ARG A 169 1.36 13.08 17.52
N HIS A 170 2.50 13.53 17.04
CA HIS A 170 3.80 13.02 17.46
C HIS A 170 3.95 11.49 17.30
N VAL A 171 3.48 10.98 16.16
CA VAL A 171 3.56 9.55 15.80
C VAL A 171 4.26 9.38 14.46
N LEU A 172 3.98 10.23 13.47
CA LEU A 172 4.46 10.03 12.10
C LEU A 172 6.00 10.07 12.01
N GLU A 173 6.67 10.83 12.89
CA GLU A 173 8.13 10.90 13.01
C GLU A 173 8.79 9.59 13.45
N HIS A 174 8.01 8.70 14.08
CA HIS A 174 8.45 7.39 14.54
C HIS A 174 8.19 6.27 13.52
N LEU A 175 7.55 6.58 12.39
CA LEU A 175 7.19 5.59 11.37
C LEU A 175 8.22 5.55 10.24
N THR A 176 8.57 4.34 9.82
CA THR A 176 9.33 4.08 8.57
C THR A 176 8.45 4.19 7.33
N GLU A 177 7.14 3.97 7.45
CA GLU A 177 6.17 4.01 6.35
C GLU A 177 4.97 4.95 6.65
N PRO A 178 5.18 6.24 6.96
CA PRO A 178 4.07 7.16 7.28
C PRO A 178 3.09 7.32 6.11
N ALA A 179 3.58 7.27 4.87
CA ALA A 179 2.75 7.32 3.65
C ALA A 179 1.70 6.20 3.61
N LYS A 180 2.07 4.99 4.01
CA LYS A 180 1.18 3.82 4.04
C LYS A 180 0.03 4.02 5.01
N LEU A 181 0.32 4.55 6.22
CA LEU A 181 -0.71 4.83 7.21
C LEU A 181 -1.75 5.80 6.66
N VAL A 182 -1.32 6.96 6.15
CA VAL A 182 -2.24 8.01 5.69
C VAL A 182 -3.03 7.60 4.44
N GLU A 183 -2.44 6.82 3.53
CA GLU A 183 -3.17 6.27 2.37
C GLU A 183 -4.24 5.26 2.79
N GLN A 184 -3.94 4.37 3.74
CA GLN A 184 -4.94 3.44 4.23
C GLN A 184 -6.07 4.14 4.99
N LEU A 185 -5.78 5.24 5.70
CA LEU A 185 -6.79 6.10 6.31
C LEU A 185 -7.68 6.75 5.25
N ALA A 186 -7.11 7.29 4.17
CA ALA A 186 -7.85 7.86 3.06
C ALA A 186 -8.79 6.84 2.40
N TRP A 187 -8.31 5.62 2.15
CA TRP A 187 -9.12 4.52 1.62
C TRP A 187 -10.21 4.05 2.58
N GLY A 188 -9.89 3.98 3.88
CA GLY A 188 -10.88 3.67 4.92
C GLY A 188 -11.98 4.74 4.98
N ALA A 189 -11.63 6.01 4.86
CA ALA A 189 -12.56 7.15 4.86
C ALA A 189 -13.43 7.16 3.59
N ALA A 190 -12.84 6.89 2.42
CA ALA A 190 -13.55 6.87 1.15
C ALA A 190 -14.66 5.81 1.06
N ARG A 191 -14.67 4.82 1.97
CA ARG A 191 -15.70 3.78 2.08
C ARG A 191 -16.81 4.12 3.08
N GLN A 192 -16.70 5.26 3.75
CA GLN A 192 -17.72 5.74 4.69
C GLN A 192 -18.73 6.65 3.98
N PRO A 193 -19.97 6.73 4.47
CA PRO A 193 -20.97 7.65 3.91
C PRO A 193 -20.68 9.12 4.23
N ASN A 194 -20.05 9.39 5.38
CA ASN A 194 -19.79 10.73 5.88
C ASN A 194 -18.32 11.11 5.67
N ALA A 195 -18.05 12.42 5.59
CA ALA A 195 -16.69 12.93 5.54
C ALA A 195 -15.94 12.60 6.85
N CYS A 196 -14.67 12.24 6.72
CA CYS A 196 -13.78 11.99 7.83
C CYS A 196 -12.59 12.96 7.73
N TRP A 197 -12.24 13.60 8.84
CA TRP A 197 -11.13 14.54 8.93
C TRP A 197 -9.89 13.86 9.51
N LEU A 198 -8.71 14.29 9.10
CA LEU A 198 -7.44 13.98 9.74
C LEU A 198 -6.85 15.27 10.31
N PHE A 199 -6.62 15.30 11.61
CA PHE A 199 -5.70 16.24 12.23
C PHE A 199 -4.37 15.54 12.46
N ALA A 200 -3.32 16.02 11.81
CA ALA A 200 -1.96 15.49 11.98
C ALA A 200 -1.01 16.57 12.46
N GLU A 201 -0.09 16.23 13.36
CA GLU A 201 0.94 17.14 13.88
C GLU A 201 2.26 16.41 14.13
N VAL A 202 3.35 17.04 13.75
CA VAL A 202 4.72 16.53 13.89
C VAL A 202 5.70 17.66 14.24
N PRO A 203 6.86 17.35 14.83
CA PRO A 203 7.98 18.29 14.92
C PRO A 203 8.36 18.80 13.52
N CYS A 204 8.68 20.09 13.43
CA CYS A 204 9.08 20.75 12.19
C CYS A 204 10.57 21.08 12.21
N ILE A 205 11.31 20.58 11.22
CA ILE A 205 12.76 20.80 11.10
C ILE A 205 13.15 21.91 10.13
N ASP A 206 12.21 22.76 9.67
CA ASP A 206 12.51 23.84 8.72
C ASP A 206 13.66 24.73 9.20
N ARG A 207 13.67 25.07 10.49
CA ARG A 207 14.70 25.92 11.09
C ARG A 207 16.01 25.19 11.39
N VAL A 208 16.04 23.87 11.37
CA VAL A 208 17.21 23.09 11.80
C VAL A 208 18.42 23.38 10.91
N PHE A 209 18.20 23.52 9.60
CA PHE A 209 19.25 23.84 8.64
C PHE A 209 19.75 25.28 8.74
N GLU A 210 18.89 26.23 9.11
CA GLU A 210 19.25 27.65 9.26
C GLU A 210 19.96 27.94 10.58
N THR A 211 19.75 27.09 11.59
CA THR A 211 20.23 27.28 12.97
C THR A 211 21.26 26.25 13.40
N ASP A 212 21.70 25.38 12.48
CA ASP A 212 22.68 24.31 12.72
C ASP A 212 22.35 23.42 13.93
N ARG A 213 21.06 23.13 14.16
CA ARG A 213 20.62 22.34 15.33
C ARG A 213 20.86 20.84 15.12
N LEU A 214 22.03 20.37 15.51
CA LEU A 214 22.41 18.96 15.35
C LEU A 214 21.66 18.01 16.30
N ALA A 215 21.10 18.51 17.40
CA ALA A 215 20.45 17.71 18.43
C ALA A 215 19.08 17.16 18.01
N ASP A 216 18.47 17.70 16.95
CA ASP A 216 17.18 17.21 16.43
C ASP A 216 17.32 15.82 15.77
N PHE A 217 18.54 15.44 15.37
CA PHE A 217 18.83 14.15 14.73
C PHE A 217 19.23 13.10 15.78
N PHE A 218 18.27 12.27 16.20
CA PHE A 218 18.49 11.12 17.08
C PHE A 218 17.72 9.90 16.59
N TYR A 219 18.12 8.72 17.05
CA TYR A 219 17.76 7.45 16.40
C TYR A 219 16.26 7.18 16.41
N GLU A 220 15.56 7.51 17.49
CA GLU A 220 14.12 7.24 17.65
C GLU A 220 13.20 8.07 16.75
N HIS A 221 13.67 9.19 16.22
CA HIS A 221 12.98 9.97 15.21
C HIS A 221 13.53 9.60 13.84
N VAL A 222 13.08 8.43 13.34
CA VAL A 222 13.46 7.94 12.02
C VAL A 222 13.10 8.91 10.91
N SER A 223 12.00 9.64 11.07
CA SER A 223 11.46 10.59 10.09
C SER A 223 11.43 12.00 10.68
N GLN A 224 11.97 12.97 9.94
CA GLN A 224 12.05 14.38 10.33
C GLN A 224 11.38 15.22 9.25
N PHE A 225 10.35 15.95 9.64
CA PHE A 225 9.46 16.62 8.70
C PHE A 225 9.81 18.09 8.53
N THR A 226 10.00 18.50 7.27
CA THR A 226 9.88 19.89 6.87
C THR A 226 8.41 20.20 6.61
N THR A 227 8.05 21.48 6.48
CA THR A 227 6.69 21.86 6.05
C THR A 227 6.35 21.25 4.69
N GLU A 228 7.31 21.21 3.77
CA GLU A 228 7.09 20.69 2.42
C GLU A 228 6.95 19.16 2.40
N SER A 229 7.74 18.43 3.18
CA SER A 229 7.59 16.98 3.27
C SER A 229 6.29 16.59 3.98
N PHE A 230 5.89 17.34 5.00
CA PHE A 230 4.62 17.15 5.69
C PHE A 230 3.44 17.48 4.77
N ARG A 231 3.47 18.59 4.02
CA ARG A 231 2.47 18.91 2.97
C ARG A 231 2.38 17.77 1.96
N THR A 232 3.52 17.28 1.47
CA THR A 232 3.58 16.17 0.52
C THR A 232 2.93 14.91 1.08
N LEU A 233 3.18 14.58 2.35
CA LEU A 233 2.55 13.44 3.02
C LEU A 233 1.05 13.62 3.16
N MET A 234 0.60 14.78 3.64
CA MET A 234 -0.82 15.08 3.87
C MET A 234 -1.64 15.08 2.58
N ALA A 235 -1.07 15.54 1.47
CA ALA A 235 -1.71 15.52 0.15
C ALA A 235 -2.00 14.09 -0.37
N ARG A 236 -1.32 13.07 0.17
CA ARG A 236 -1.62 11.65 -0.12
C ARG A 236 -2.87 11.16 0.61
N ALA A 237 -3.26 11.85 1.69
CA ALA A 237 -4.40 11.49 2.52
C ALA A 237 -5.71 12.12 2.03
N GLY A 238 -5.64 13.31 1.43
CA GLY A 238 -6.81 14.03 0.92
C GLY A 238 -6.56 15.52 0.72
N GLU A 239 -7.63 16.30 0.78
CA GLU A 239 -7.60 17.76 0.61
C GLU A 239 -7.10 18.44 1.89
N ILE A 240 -5.98 19.15 1.79
CA ILE A 240 -5.41 19.92 2.90
C ILE A 240 -6.21 21.23 3.04
N VAL A 241 -7.02 21.34 4.09
CA VAL A 241 -7.82 22.53 4.39
C VAL A 241 -7.01 23.54 5.21
N THR A 242 -6.21 23.05 6.14
CA THR A 242 -5.29 23.86 6.94
C THR A 242 -3.91 23.24 6.91
N LEU A 243 -2.87 24.06 6.74
CA LEU A 243 -1.49 23.72 7.02
C LEU A 243 -0.85 24.92 7.72
N ALA A 244 -0.42 24.72 8.95
CA ALA A 244 0.09 25.81 9.78
C ALA A 244 1.17 25.31 10.75
N HIS A 245 1.88 26.27 11.34
CA HIS A 245 2.84 26.01 12.41
C HIS A 245 2.24 26.32 13.77
N GLY A 246 2.71 25.61 14.78
CA GLY A 246 2.40 25.85 16.19
C GLY A 246 3.65 25.90 17.04
N TYR A 247 3.50 26.22 18.32
CA TYR A 247 4.58 26.22 19.31
C TYR A 247 5.86 26.93 18.81
N ASP A 248 5.71 28.22 18.48
CA ASP A 248 6.76 29.08 17.91
C ASP A 248 7.41 28.60 16.61
N GLY A 249 6.80 27.66 15.88
CA GLY A 249 7.35 27.11 14.64
C GLY A 249 8.02 25.75 14.82
N GLU A 250 8.08 25.21 16.04
CA GLU A 250 8.70 23.91 16.32
C GLU A 250 7.81 22.72 15.91
N VAL A 251 6.52 22.96 15.63
CA VAL A 251 5.62 21.94 15.09
C VAL A 251 4.90 22.44 13.84
N VAL A 252 4.63 21.51 12.93
CA VAL A 252 3.74 21.72 11.78
C VAL A 252 2.53 20.80 11.93
N HIS A 253 1.35 21.33 11.66
CA HIS A 253 0.10 20.58 11.72
C HIS A 253 -0.80 20.85 10.52
N ALA A 254 -1.66 19.90 10.22
CA ALA A 254 -2.62 19.99 9.15
C ALA A 254 -4.00 19.48 9.56
N LEU A 255 -5.02 20.12 9.01
CA LEU A 255 -6.38 19.60 8.96
C LEU A 255 -6.67 19.18 7.52
N VAL A 256 -6.93 17.90 7.33
CA VAL A 256 -7.11 17.28 6.01
C VAL A 256 -8.49 16.66 5.94
N ARG A 257 -9.25 16.96 4.89
CA ARG A 257 -10.44 16.19 4.55
C ARG A 257 -9.99 14.92 3.84
N LEU A 258 -10.09 13.78 4.52
CA LEU A 258 -9.65 12.50 3.96
C LEU A 258 -10.46 12.14 2.72
N GLY A 259 -9.77 11.66 1.70
CA GLY A 259 -10.41 11.30 0.45
C GLY A 259 -9.44 10.69 -0.55
N VAL A 260 -10.00 9.87 -1.42
CA VAL A 260 -9.28 9.25 -2.53
C VAL A 260 -9.78 9.87 -3.84
N PRO A 261 -8.89 10.20 -4.80
CA PRO A 261 -9.30 10.69 -6.11
C PRO A 261 -10.28 9.75 -6.80
N GLU A 262 -11.29 10.31 -7.47
CA GLU A 262 -12.36 9.52 -8.10
C GLU A 262 -11.83 8.44 -9.04
N HIS A 263 -10.87 8.79 -9.90
CA HIS A 263 -10.27 7.85 -10.84
C HIS A 263 -9.61 6.64 -10.15
N ALA A 264 -9.10 6.80 -8.92
CA ALA A 264 -8.49 5.71 -8.18
C ALA A 264 -9.58 4.80 -7.58
N ARG A 265 -10.68 5.38 -7.08
CA ARG A 265 -11.88 4.63 -6.65
C ARG A 265 -12.45 3.79 -7.80
N THR A 266 -12.66 4.41 -8.96
CA THR A 266 -13.16 3.71 -10.16
C THR A 266 -12.28 2.51 -10.53
N ARG A 267 -10.95 2.65 -10.46
CA ARG A 267 -10.02 1.54 -10.71
C ARG A 267 -10.13 0.43 -9.67
N ALA A 268 -10.23 0.78 -8.39
CA ALA A 268 -10.39 -0.22 -7.33
C ALA A 268 -11.71 -1.00 -7.48
N ASP A 269 -12.81 -0.31 -7.77
CA ASP A 269 -14.10 -0.93 -8.02
C ASP A 269 -14.07 -1.83 -9.26
N ALA A 270 -13.44 -1.39 -10.34
CA ALA A 270 -13.26 -2.21 -11.54
C ALA A 270 -12.47 -3.50 -11.24
N SER A 271 -11.43 -3.43 -10.40
CA SER A 271 -10.66 -4.60 -9.95
C SER A 271 -11.51 -5.56 -9.12
N LEU A 272 -12.32 -5.05 -8.18
CA LEU A 272 -13.21 -5.88 -7.36
C LEU A 272 -14.29 -6.56 -8.23
N GLN A 273 -14.86 -5.84 -9.17
CA GLN A 273 -15.84 -6.39 -10.12
C GLN A 273 -15.21 -7.42 -11.06
N PHE A 274 -13.98 -7.19 -11.54
CA PHE A 274 -13.25 -8.16 -12.33
C PHE A 274 -12.97 -9.43 -11.53
N ALA A 275 -12.52 -9.30 -10.26
CA ALA A 275 -12.31 -10.44 -9.38
C ALA A 275 -13.58 -11.28 -9.23
N ALA A 276 -14.73 -10.64 -8.98
CA ALA A 276 -16.03 -11.31 -8.87
C ALA A 276 -16.42 -12.05 -10.16
N ARG A 277 -16.28 -11.40 -11.33
CA ARG A 277 -16.57 -12.04 -12.63
C ARG A 277 -15.59 -13.15 -12.97
N SER A 278 -14.33 -13.02 -12.58
CA SER A 278 -13.26 -13.96 -12.93
C SER A 278 -13.52 -15.37 -12.39
N VAL A 279 -14.22 -15.50 -11.26
CA VAL A 279 -14.61 -16.80 -10.70
C VAL A 279 -15.56 -17.54 -11.67
N GLY A 280 -16.61 -16.85 -12.13
CA GLY A 280 -17.57 -17.42 -13.08
C GLY A 280 -16.95 -17.69 -14.46
N ASN A 281 -16.14 -16.76 -14.95
CA ASN A 281 -15.43 -16.91 -16.22
C ASN A 281 -14.50 -18.13 -16.21
N ARG A 282 -13.76 -18.33 -15.10
CA ARG A 282 -12.87 -19.49 -14.96
C ARG A 282 -13.64 -20.79 -14.96
N ALA A 283 -14.74 -20.86 -14.23
CA ALA A 283 -15.62 -22.04 -14.21
C ALA A 283 -16.22 -22.33 -15.60
N ALA A 284 -16.62 -21.29 -16.34
CA ALA A 284 -17.16 -21.43 -17.69
C ALA A 284 -16.15 -22.03 -18.65
N ILE A 285 -14.93 -21.46 -18.71
CA ILE A 285 -13.86 -21.96 -19.60
C ILE A 285 -13.43 -23.38 -19.20
N ALA A 286 -13.25 -23.65 -17.91
CA ALA A 286 -12.92 -24.99 -17.42
C ALA A 286 -13.99 -26.02 -17.82
N GLY A 287 -15.27 -25.67 -17.72
CA GLY A 287 -16.37 -26.51 -18.17
C GLY A 287 -16.39 -26.73 -19.70
N GLN A 288 -15.97 -25.74 -20.49
CA GLN A 288 -15.84 -25.89 -21.95
C GLN A 288 -14.68 -26.81 -22.32
N LEU A 289 -13.54 -26.70 -21.64
CA LEU A 289 -12.40 -27.59 -21.82
C LEU A 289 -12.73 -29.03 -21.40
N ALA A 290 -13.43 -29.22 -20.27
CA ALA A 290 -13.86 -30.56 -19.85
C ALA A 290 -14.72 -31.25 -20.94
N LYS A 291 -15.68 -30.53 -21.51
CA LYS A 291 -16.51 -31.04 -22.62
C LYS A 291 -15.69 -31.37 -23.87
N LEU A 292 -14.69 -30.55 -24.20
CA LEU A 292 -13.78 -30.81 -25.32
C LEU A 292 -12.92 -32.06 -25.08
N ALA A 293 -12.44 -32.26 -23.85
CA ALA A 293 -11.66 -33.46 -23.51
C ALA A 293 -12.52 -34.75 -23.56
N GLU A 294 -13.81 -34.65 -23.19
CA GLU A 294 -14.76 -35.77 -23.22
C GLU A 294 -15.37 -36.03 -24.61
N SER A 295 -15.30 -35.08 -25.55
CA SER A 295 -15.94 -35.24 -26.87
C SER A 295 -15.21 -36.21 -27.81
N GLY A 296 -13.98 -36.59 -27.47
CA GLY A 296 -13.09 -37.38 -28.33
C GLY A 296 -12.50 -36.58 -29.51
N GLN A 297 -12.77 -35.28 -29.58
CA GLN A 297 -12.18 -34.41 -30.59
C GLN A 297 -10.69 -34.23 -30.35
N ARG A 298 -9.91 -34.18 -31.42
CA ARG A 298 -8.48 -33.86 -31.36
C ARG A 298 -8.33 -32.35 -31.20
N VAL A 299 -7.87 -31.92 -30.03
CA VAL A 299 -7.68 -30.51 -29.69
C VAL A 299 -6.20 -30.14 -29.73
N ALA A 300 -5.85 -29.08 -30.45
CA ALA A 300 -4.52 -28.47 -30.42
C ALA A 300 -4.56 -27.12 -29.69
N ILE A 301 -3.53 -26.82 -28.91
CA ILE A 301 -3.31 -25.47 -28.36
C ILE A 301 -2.18 -24.81 -29.16
N TRP A 302 -2.46 -23.65 -29.76
CA TRP A 302 -1.48 -22.90 -30.54
C TRP A 302 -0.74 -21.88 -29.66
N GLY A 303 0.54 -22.17 -29.41
CA GLY A 303 1.45 -21.46 -28.52
C GLY A 303 1.85 -22.33 -27.34
N GLY A 304 3.15 -22.46 -27.09
CA GLY A 304 3.67 -23.29 -25.99
C GLY A 304 4.19 -22.53 -24.77
N THR A 305 4.28 -21.21 -24.85
CA THR A 305 4.86 -20.35 -23.80
C THR A 305 4.04 -19.07 -23.59
N GLY A 306 4.41 -18.22 -22.63
CA GLY A 306 3.75 -16.94 -22.38
C GLY A 306 2.26 -17.09 -22.05
N LYS A 307 1.38 -16.38 -22.77
CA LYS A 307 -0.08 -16.42 -22.55
C LYS A 307 -0.68 -17.82 -22.73
N ALA A 308 -0.12 -18.65 -23.61
CA ALA A 308 -0.64 -20.00 -23.82
C ALA A 308 -0.27 -20.95 -22.68
N ALA A 309 0.97 -20.87 -22.16
CA ALA A 309 1.33 -21.59 -20.94
C ALA A 309 0.49 -21.11 -19.74
N ALA A 310 0.26 -19.80 -19.60
CA ALA A 310 -0.59 -19.25 -18.54
C ALA A 310 -2.05 -19.74 -18.65
N PHE A 311 -2.60 -19.84 -19.87
CA PHE A 311 -3.91 -20.44 -20.11
C PHE A 311 -3.93 -21.92 -19.70
N ILE A 312 -2.93 -22.69 -20.11
CA ILE A 312 -2.79 -24.09 -19.73
C ILE A 312 -2.75 -24.25 -18.20
N HIS A 313 -2.02 -23.39 -17.48
CA HIS A 313 -1.97 -23.39 -16.01
C HIS A 313 -3.29 -22.97 -15.37
N HIS A 314 -3.95 -21.95 -15.92
CA HIS A 314 -5.17 -21.38 -15.33
C HIS A 314 -6.38 -22.31 -15.39
N PHE A 315 -6.38 -23.23 -16.35
CA PHE A 315 -7.50 -24.13 -16.60
C PHE A 315 -7.12 -25.60 -16.49
N ASP A 316 -5.93 -25.89 -15.95
CA ASP A 316 -5.38 -27.24 -15.83
C ASP A 316 -5.49 -28.04 -17.14
N ALA A 317 -5.15 -27.43 -18.28
CA ALA A 317 -5.20 -28.11 -19.58
C ALA A 317 -3.98 -29.03 -19.73
N ASP A 318 -3.96 -30.13 -18.96
CA ASP A 318 -2.80 -31.01 -18.81
C ASP A 318 -2.44 -31.81 -20.07
N ALA A 319 -1.27 -32.45 -20.04
CA ALA A 319 -0.74 -33.23 -21.15
C ALA A 319 -1.54 -34.51 -21.44
N ALA A 320 -2.36 -35.01 -20.50
CA ALA A 320 -3.17 -36.21 -20.74
C ALA A 320 -4.42 -35.87 -21.55
N ARG A 321 -5.07 -34.74 -21.24
CA ARG A 321 -6.30 -34.27 -21.91
C ARG A 321 -6.01 -33.45 -23.16
N PHE A 322 -4.94 -32.66 -23.13
CA PHE A 322 -4.53 -31.74 -24.21
C PHE A 322 -3.03 -31.92 -24.53
N PRO A 323 -2.63 -33.07 -25.10
CA PRO A 323 -1.21 -33.34 -25.39
C PRO A 323 -0.63 -32.50 -26.52
N LEU A 324 -1.47 -32.05 -27.46
CA LEU A 324 -1.02 -31.43 -28.70
C LEU A 324 -0.86 -29.92 -28.53
N VAL A 325 0.39 -29.48 -28.44
CA VAL A 325 0.76 -28.06 -28.40
C VAL A 325 1.65 -27.76 -29.59
N VAL A 326 1.29 -26.74 -30.37
CA VAL A 326 2.07 -26.33 -31.54
C VAL A 326 2.51 -24.87 -31.44
N ASP A 327 3.63 -24.51 -32.03
CA ASP A 327 4.07 -23.13 -32.16
C ASP A 327 4.66 -22.88 -33.56
N SER A 328 4.63 -21.62 -34.01
CA SER A 328 5.21 -21.19 -35.28
C SER A 328 6.65 -20.70 -35.13
N ASP A 329 7.09 -20.47 -33.89
CA ASP A 329 8.45 -20.06 -33.56
C ASP A 329 9.40 -21.28 -33.51
N PRO A 330 10.35 -21.41 -34.46
CA PRO A 330 11.28 -22.54 -34.50
C PRO A 330 12.13 -22.67 -33.24
N ASP A 331 12.42 -21.57 -32.54
CA ASP A 331 13.27 -21.59 -31.34
C ASP A 331 12.58 -22.30 -30.16
N LYS A 332 11.25 -22.44 -30.21
CA LYS A 332 10.46 -23.15 -29.18
C LYS A 332 10.20 -24.61 -29.55
N VAL A 333 10.33 -24.99 -30.81
CA VAL A 333 10.03 -26.34 -31.28
C VAL A 333 10.98 -27.35 -30.64
N GLY A 334 10.43 -28.47 -30.18
CA GLY A 334 11.19 -29.53 -29.51
C GLY A 334 11.45 -29.28 -28.03
N THR A 335 11.07 -28.09 -27.52
CA THR A 335 11.03 -27.81 -26.08
C THR A 335 9.67 -28.22 -25.49
N TYR A 336 9.39 -27.83 -24.24
CA TYR A 336 8.19 -28.25 -23.51
C TYR A 336 7.48 -27.08 -22.85
N VAL A 337 6.16 -27.17 -22.72
CA VAL A 337 5.34 -26.22 -21.98
C VAL A 337 5.81 -26.20 -20.51
N PRO A 338 6.22 -25.05 -19.95
CA PRO A 338 6.66 -24.95 -18.57
C PRO A 338 5.59 -25.46 -17.60
N GLY A 339 5.98 -26.28 -16.62
CA GLY A 339 5.09 -26.77 -15.56
C GLY A 339 4.21 -27.98 -15.93
N THR A 340 3.75 -28.10 -17.18
CA THR A 340 2.81 -29.17 -17.60
C THR A 340 3.40 -30.17 -18.60
N GLY A 341 4.54 -29.86 -19.22
CA GLY A 341 5.38 -30.85 -19.89
C GLY A 341 4.90 -31.35 -21.26
N GLN A 342 3.88 -30.73 -21.87
CA GLN A 342 3.56 -31.00 -23.28
C GLN A 342 4.74 -30.60 -24.17
N LYS A 343 5.12 -31.46 -25.11
CA LYS A 343 6.12 -31.11 -26.11
C LYS A 343 5.55 -30.06 -27.05
N ILE A 344 6.33 -29.03 -27.35
CA ILE A 344 5.96 -27.99 -28.31
C ILE A 344 6.40 -28.48 -29.69
N GLU A 345 5.43 -28.84 -30.51
CA GLU A 345 5.65 -29.22 -31.90
C GLU A 345 5.59 -28.01 -32.81
N PHE A 346 6.11 -28.14 -34.02
CA PHE A 346 5.95 -27.10 -35.03
C PHE A 346 4.54 -27.15 -35.60
N ARG A 347 3.96 -26.00 -35.96
CA ARG A 347 2.59 -25.90 -36.52
C ARG A 347 2.28 -26.87 -37.68
N ASP A 348 3.29 -27.30 -38.43
CA ASP A 348 3.12 -28.26 -39.53
C ASP A 348 2.72 -29.67 -39.09
N ALA A 349 2.86 -29.99 -37.80
CA ALA A 349 2.25 -31.18 -37.21
C ALA A 349 0.73 -31.24 -37.50
N LEU A 350 0.06 -30.08 -37.58
CA LEU A 350 -1.37 -29.98 -37.91
C LEU A 350 -1.67 -30.19 -39.40
N LYS A 351 -0.69 -30.11 -40.31
CA LYS A 351 -0.88 -30.46 -41.73
C LYS A 351 -0.91 -31.98 -41.90
N ALA A 352 0.01 -32.67 -41.22
CA ALA A 352 0.11 -34.13 -41.26
C ALA A 352 -1.02 -34.80 -40.49
N ALA A 353 -1.44 -34.21 -39.36
CA ALA A 353 -2.50 -34.73 -38.51
C ALA A 353 -3.39 -33.57 -38.00
N PRO A 354 -4.42 -33.18 -38.78
CA PRO A 354 -5.30 -32.07 -38.44
C PRO A 354 -5.97 -32.23 -37.07
N ALA A 355 -6.15 -31.12 -36.37
CA ALA A 355 -6.96 -31.05 -35.17
C ALA A 355 -8.40 -30.67 -35.53
N ASP A 356 -9.38 -31.25 -34.82
CA ASP A 356 -10.78 -30.83 -34.94
C ASP A 356 -10.97 -29.42 -34.39
N VAL A 357 -10.28 -29.10 -33.29
CA VAL A 357 -10.35 -27.82 -32.62
C VAL A 357 -8.94 -27.27 -32.39
N VAL A 358 -8.71 -26.01 -32.77
CA VAL A 358 -7.50 -25.27 -32.43
C VAL A 358 -7.86 -24.19 -31.43
N ILE A 359 -7.29 -24.23 -30.22
CA ILE A 359 -7.41 -23.18 -29.22
C ILE A 359 -6.25 -22.21 -29.38
N ILE A 360 -6.54 -20.91 -29.49
CA ILE A 360 -5.54 -19.84 -29.56
C ILE A 360 -5.66 -18.97 -28.30
N PRO A 361 -4.90 -19.26 -27.22
CA PRO A 361 -4.90 -18.43 -26.02
C PRO A 361 -4.36 -17.01 -26.22
N THR A 362 -3.49 -16.82 -27.22
CA THR A 362 -2.87 -15.54 -27.56
C THR A 362 -3.82 -14.68 -28.40
N GLN A 363 -4.96 -14.27 -27.83
CA GLN A 363 -6.05 -13.56 -28.52
C GLN A 363 -5.60 -12.42 -29.45
N TRP A 364 -4.67 -11.57 -29.02
CA TRP A 364 -4.15 -10.45 -29.82
C TRP A 364 -3.43 -10.86 -31.13
N ARG A 365 -3.05 -12.14 -31.25
CA ARG A 365 -2.47 -12.77 -32.44
C ARG A 365 -3.43 -13.70 -33.15
N ALA A 366 -4.67 -13.83 -32.69
CA ALA A 366 -5.61 -14.81 -33.24
C ALA A 366 -5.84 -14.61 -34.75
N ARG A 367 -6.04 -13.37 -35.21
CA ARG A 367 -6.18 -13.06 -36.65
C ARG A 367 -4.93 -13.44 -37.45
N ASP A 368 -3.74 -13.14 -36.94
CA ASP A 368 -2.47 -13.50 -37.60
C ASP A 368 -2.30 -15.03 -37.69
N ILE A 369 -2.64 -15.75 -36.61
CA ILE A 369 -2.56 -17.21 -36.55
C ILE A 369 -3.58 -17.85 -37.48
N VAL A 370 -4.82 -17.36 -37.52
CA VAL A 370 -5.85 -17.85 -38.46
C VAL A 370 -5.46 -17.56 -39.92
N ALA A 371 -4.86 -16.42 -40.20
CA ALA A 371 -4.31 -16.09 -41.52
C ALA A 371 -3.11 -17.00 -41.87
N GLU A 372 -2.24 -17.31 -40.91
CA GLU A 372 -1.17 -18.29 -41.07
C GLU A 372 -1.72 -19.69 -41.34
N MET A 373 -2.70 -20.15 -40.56
CA MET A 373 -3.38 -21.43 -40.80
C MET A 373 -3.91 -21.51 -42.24
N SER A 374 -4.59 -20.45 -42.69
CA SER A 374 -5.13 -20.37 -44.05
C SER A 374 -4.03 -20.40 -45.12
N ARG A 375 -2.96 -19.63 -44.95
CA ARG A 375 -1.83 -19.55 -45.89
C ARG A 375 -1.09 -20.89 -45.99
N GLU A 376 -0.90 -21.55 -44.85
CA GLU A 376 -0.12 -22.78 -44.74
C GLU A 376 -0.95 -24.03 -45.07
N GLY A 377 -2.28 -23.91 -45.21
CA GLY A 377 -3.17 -25.05 -45.46
C GLY A 377 -3.46 -25.90 -44.22
N ILE A 378 -3.45 -25.28 -43.03
CA ILE A 378 -3.84 -25.92 -41.76
C ILE A 378 -5.34 -25.70 -41.54
N ALA A 379 -6.12 -26.78 -41.57
CA ALA A 379 -7.56 -26.75 -41.36
C ALA A 379 -7.94 -27.24 -39.95
N ALA A 380 -9.02 -26.68 -39.40
CA ALA A 380 -9.68 -27.14 -38.19
C ALA A 380 -11.20 -26.89 -38.33
N ALA A 381 -12.03 -27.72 -37.69
CA ALA A 381 -13.48 -27.56 -37.73
C ALA A 381 -13.95 -26.33 -36.92
N ALA A 382 -13.19 -25.99 -35.88
CA ALA A 382 -13.37 -24.82 -35.04
C ALA A 382 -12.04 -24.22 -34.61
N VAL A 383 -11.97 -22.89 -34.56
CA VAL A 383 -10.85 -22.15 -33.96
C VAL A 383 -11.39 -21.39 -32.76
N MET A 384 -10.93 -21.75 -31.57
CA MET A 384 -11.45 -21.22 -30.31
C MET A 384 -10.50 -20.17 -29.74
N ILE A 385 -11.05 -19.02 -29.36
CA ILE A 385 -10.33 -17.99 -28.61
C ILE A 385 -11.00 -17.75 -27.26
N GLU A 386 -10.23 -17.37 -26.26
CA GLU A 386 -10.84 -16.79 -25.06
C GLU A 386 -11.42 -15.41 -25.41
N HIS A 387 -12.65 -15.12 -25.02
CA HIS A 387 -13.28 -13.80 -25.15
C HIS A 387 -14.48 -13.71 -24.20
N ASP A 388 -14.71 -12.55 -23.59
CA ASP A 388 -15.82 -12.30 -22.65
C ASP A 388 -16.03 -13.41 -21.60
N GLY A 389 -14.93 -13.96 -21.09
CA GLY A 389 -14.93 -14.98 -20.04
C GLY A 389 -15.30 -16.38 -20.49
N ARG A 390 -15.23 -16.67 -21.80
CA ARG A 390 -15.56 -17.96 -22.41
C ARG A 390 -14.56 -18.32 -23.51
N LEU A 391 -14.56 -19.58 -23.93
CA LEU A 391 -14.03 -19.97 -25.24
C LEU A 391 -15.12 -19.81 -26.29
N ILE A 392 -14.84 -19.04 -27.34
CA ILE A 392 -15.77 -18.79 -28.45
C ILE A 392 -15.12 -19.16 -29.78
N ASP A 393 -15.92 -19.54 -30.77
CA ASP A 393 -15.47 -19.84 -32.12
C ASP A 393 -15.18 -18.54 -32.90
N PHE A 394 -13.91 -18.35 -33.26
CA PHE A 394 -13.39 -17.21 -34.03
C PHE A 394 -14.11 -17.03 -35.37
N GLY A 395 -14.57 -18.10 -36.01
CA GLY A 395 -15.24 -18.00 -37.30
C GLY A 395 -16.72 -17.66 -37.21
N ARG A 396 -17.34 -17.78 -36.02
CA ARG A 396 -18.80 -17.86 -35.88
C ARG A 396 -19.39 -16.94 -34.83
N GLU A 397 -18.61 -16.53 -33.84
CA GLU A 397 -19.09 -15.75 -32.70
C GLU A 397 -18.53 -14.33 -32.71
N PRO A 398 -19.27 -13.33 -32.17
CA PRO A 398 -18.81 -11.94 -32.15
C PRO A 398 -17.53 -11.76 -31.32
N HIS A 399 -16.55 -11.06 -31.90
CA HIS A 399 -15.32 -10.64 -31.24
C HIS A 399 -14.68 -9.46 -31.98
N PRO A 400 -13.75 -8.71 -31.35
CA PRO A 400 -13.12 -7.54 -31.99
C PRO A 400 -12.01 -7.91 -33.00
N TYR A 401 -11.58 -9.17 -33.05
CA TYR A 401 -10.47 -9.65 -33.87
C TYR A 401 -10.85 -10.12 -35.25
#